data_AF-A0A7X9EFE6-F1
#
_entry.id   AF-A0A7X9EFE6-F1
#
_cell.length_a   1.000
_cell.length_b   1.000
_cell.length_c   1.000
_cell.angle_alpha   90.00
_cell.angle_beta   90.00
_cell.angle_gamma   90.00
#
_symmetry.space_group_name_H-M   'P 1'
#
loop_
_entity.id
_entity.type
_entity.pdbx_description
1 polymer ?
#
loop_
_entity_poly.entity_id
_entity_poly.type
_entity_poly.pdbx_seq_one_letter_code
_entity_poly.pdbx_strand_id
1 'polypeptide(L)'
;MKKIISFSVLISLLILLSPSATRGEVQQSALYERFIEQWEFYFGKAPEISVQFEKEDQFPENQFKKIWEIYSQYLPAEEKISAEAAFRYHLLNDKRALLNALNSCFYSSRLYPQKNGGILYYLFAEEEIADPTIAPQILPPGDNGLKFMETLNLFGESEAKIRTMIAVFILKKIVENKILRQTSNTLPLMFTLTRRLKESEFMFAKIQTSPEYFLKGELKGDTKNIKVISLFLDRSGNVEKIGVSDGSNSPLLMPSQNGTLLLVIFNASSEEQGELLSATFWKDFNPPVSVVSAKIEDNFLKISVEESGGILGYKIESSKEKDVKTAEISSFIKSNGIGTNDYFFSIENSENSENNFFLKVYTLGGFAYKLPLYLEK
;
A
#
# COMPACT_ATOMS: atom_id res chain seq x y z
N MET A 1 53.59 -39.97 49.93
CA MET A 1 54.64 -40.82 49.30
C MET A 1 54.17 -41.24 47.92
N LYS A 2 54.97 -40.90 46.87
CA LYS A 2 55.11 -41.51 45.51
C LYS A 2 53.81 -41.71 44.68
N LYS A 3 53.67 -41.31 43.41
CA LYS A 3 54.56 -41.09 42.24
C LYS A 3 53.93 -40.01 41.33
N ILE A 4 54.63 -39.02 40.81
CA ILE A 4 55.37 -38.96 39.51
C ILE A 4 54.58 -39.47 38.30
N ILE A 5 54.27 -38.56 37.37
CA ILE A 5 54.55 -38.52 35.91
C ILE A 5 53.94 -37.16 35.44
N SER A 6 54.70 -36.07 35.29
CA SER A 6 55.49 -35.64 34.13
C SER A 6 54.70 -35.59 32.83
N PHE A 7 54.48 -34.40 32.27
CA PHE A 7 54.95 -34.06 30.92
C PHE A 7 54.81 -32.55 30.68
N SER A 8 55.97 -31.90 30.54
CA SER A 8 56.13 -30.52 30.10
C SER A 8 56.20 -30.44 28.58
N VAL A 9 56.13 -29.19 28.12
CA VAL A 9 56.81 -28.60 26.94
C VAL A 9 55.84 -28.15 25.83
N LEU A 10 55.41 -26.89 25.98
CA LEU A 10 55.42 -25.91 24.89
C LEU A 10 56.84 -25.83 24.29
N ILE A 11 56.96 -25.82 22.97
CA ILE A 11 57.69 -24.78 22.22
C ILE A 11 57.33 -24.91 20.74
N SER A 12 56.91 -23.77 20.21
CA SER A 12 56.65 -23.47 18.81
C SER A 12 57.92 -23.61 17.96
N LEU A 13 57.79 -24.14 16.75
CA LEU A 13 58.58 -23.64 15.62
C LEU A 13 57.79 -23.74 14.31
N LEU A 14 57.80 -22.62 13.63
CA LEU A 14 57.10 -22.24 12.41
C LEU A 14 57.88 -22.74 11.17
N ILE A 15 57.20 -22.76 10.01
CA ILE A 15 57.72 -22.61 8.62
C ILE A 15 57.70 -23.85 7.69
N LEU A 16 56.60 -23.91 6.92
CA LEU A 16 56.49 -23.83 5.45
C LEU A 16 56.42 -25.09 4.55
N LEU A 17 55.38 -25.01 3.68
CA LEU A 17 55.19 -25.58 2.33
C LEU A 17 54.69 -27.04 2.30
N SER A 18 53.46 -27.37 1.88
CA SER A 18 52.61 -26.74 0.85
C SER A 18 51.14 -27.11 1.08
N PRO A 19 50.17 -26.18 1.03
CA PRO A 19 48.81 -26.54 0.70
C PRO A 19 48.71 -26.59 -0.82
N SER A 20 48.55 -27.79 -1.37
CA SER A 20 47.76 -27.94 -2.59
C SER A 20 46.46 -27.19 -2.38
N ALA A 21 46.31 -26.06 -3.07
CA ALA A 21 45.13 -25.24 -3.05
C ALA A 21 43.95 -26.07 -3.56
N THR A 22 43.26 -26.71 -2.64
CA THR A 22 41.83 -26.99 -2.78
C THR A 22 41.19 -25.67 -3.17
N ARG A 23 40.62 -25.64 -4.39
CA ARG A 23 39.72 -24.59 -4.87
C ARG A 23 38.83 -24.21 -3.69
N GLY A 24 39.02 -23.00 -3.17
CA GLY A 24 38.19 -22.49 -2.11
C GLY A 24 36.75 -22.51 -2.61
N GLU A 25 35.89 -23.25 -1.93
CA GLU A 25 34.47 -22.98 -1.94
C GLU A 25 34.32 -21.50 -1.61
N VAL A 26 33.98 -20.73 -2.63
CA VAL A 26 33.75 -19.29 -2.53
C VAL A 26 32.60 -19.14 -1.54
N GLN A 27 32.85 -18.49 -0.39
CA GLN A 27 31.77 -17.97 0.44
C GLN A 27 30.90 -17.10 -0.49
N GLN A 28 29.70 -17.59 -0.81
CA GLN A 28 28.71 -16.79 -1.50
C GLN A 28 28.51 -15.53 -0.65
N SER A 29 28.72 -14.36 -1.24
CA SER A 29 28.50 -13.12 -0.50
C SER A 29 27.00 -13.02 -0.21
N ALA A 30 26.63 -12.48 0.96
CA ALA A 30 25.22 -12.24 1.30
C ALA A 30 24.50 -11.37 0.24
N LEU A 31 25.25 -10.58 -0.54
CA LEU A 31 24.73 -9.83 -1.67
C LEU A 31 24.32 -10.75 -2.83
N TYR A 32 25.10 -11.79 -3.13
CA TYR A 32 24.78 -12.77 -4.16
C TYR A 32 23.51 -13.55 -3.81
N GLU A 33 23.38 -14.06 -2.58
CA GLU A 33 22.17 -14.76 -2.13
C GLU A 33 20.92 -13.88 -2.30
N ARG A 34 20.97 -12.64 -1.79
CA ARG A 34 19.88 -11.66 -1.96
C ARG A 34 19.62 -11.30 -3.43
N PHE A 35 20.65 -11.29 -4.27
CA PHE A 35 20.49 -11.07 -5.71
C PHE A 35 19.69 -12.23 -6.34
N ILE A 36 20.01 -13.47 -6.00
CA ILE A 36 19.31 -14.66 -6.52
C ILE A 36 17.86 -14.65 -6.06
N GLU A 37 17.59 -14.39 -4.78
CA GLU A 37 16.23 -14.28 -4.26
C GLU A 37 15.41 -13.23 -5.03
N GLN A 38 15.99 -12.06 -5.26
CA GLN A 38 15.32 -10.99 -6.01
C GLN A 38 15.12 -11.33 -7.48
N TRP A 39 16.08 -12.03 -8.08
CA TRP A 39 15.97 -12.54 -9.45
C TRP A 39 14.82 -13.54 -9.57
N GLU A 40 14.75 -14.49 -8.65
CA GLU A 40 13.70 -15.51 -8.64
C GLU A 40 12.31 -14.91 -8.47
N PHE A 41 12.20 -13.88 -7.63
CA PHE A 41 10.95 -13.15 -7.47
C PHE A 41 10.52 -12.43 -8.77
N TYR A 42 11.42 -11.70 -9.44
CA TYR A 42 11.05 -10.89 -10.61
C TYR A 42 10.99 -11.67 -11.94
N PHE A 43 11.79 -12.72 -12.10
CA PHE A 43 12.00 -13.39 -13.38
C PHE A 43 11.78 -14.91 -13.33
N GLY A 44 11.51 -15.47 -12.15
CA GLY A 44 11.47 -16.91 -11.95
C GLY A 44 12.86 -17.53 -11.89
N LYS A 45 12.96 -18.85 -12.12
CA LYS A 45 14.17 -19.63 -11.85
C LYS A 45 15.46 -18.94 -12.35
N ALA A 46 16.41 -18.74 -11.43
CA ALA A 46 17.72 -18.17 -11.75
C ALA A 46 18.54 -19.09 -12.67
N PRO A 47 19.26 -18.54 -13.67
CA PRO A 47 20.25 -19.29 -14.42
C PRO A 47 21.33 -19.90 -13.52
N GLU A 48 21.68 -21.16 -13.74
CA GLU A 48 22.72 -21.87 -12.96
C GLU A 48 24.13 -21.41 -13.37
N ILE A 49 24.58 -20.27 -12.83
CA ILE A 49 25.86 -19.64 -13.18
C ILE A 49 26.70 -19.37 -11.93
N SER A 50 27.96 -19.81 -11.97
CA SER A 50 28.95 -19.50 -10.93
C SER A 50 29.57 -18.13 -11.16
N VAL A 51 29.45 -17.23 -10.16
CA VAL A 51 30.14 -15.93 -10.15
C VAL A 51 31.39 -16.04 -9.29
N GLN A 52 32.55 -15.73 -9.87
CA GLN A 52 33.81 -15.70 -9.13
C GLN A 52 34.15 -14.27 -8.73
N PHE A 53 34.32 -14.01 -7.43
CA PHE A 53 34.72 -12.71 -6.91
C PHE A 53 36.24 -12.65 -6.72
N GLU A 54 36.83 -11.54 -7.17
CA GLU A 54 38.25 -11.25 -6.99
C GLU A 54 38.48 -10.42 -5.72
N LYS A 55 39.73 -10.26 -5.29
CA LYS A 55 40.07 -9.45 -4.11
C LYS A 55 39.67 -7.98 -4.26
N GLU A 56 39.50 -7.48 -5.48
CA GLU A 56 39.07 -6.12 -5.79
C GLU A 56 37.53 -5.93 -5.67
N ASP A 57 36.79 -7.05 -5.59
CA ASP A 57 35.34 -7.09 -5.44
C ASP A 57 34.91 -7.02 -3.95
N GLN A 58 35.68 -6.37 -3.08
CA GLN A 58 35.32 -6.23 -1.66
C GLN A 58 34.16 -5.26 -1.44
N PHE A 59 33.94 -4.32 -2.36
CA PHE A 59 32.86 -3.34 -2.24
C PHE A 59 31.55 -3.87 -2.82
N PRO A 60 30.40 -3.66 -2.14
CA PRO A 60 29.09 -4.12 -2.60
C PRO A 60 28.73 -3.67 -4.02
N GLU A 61 29.14 -2.47 -4.41
CA GLU A 61 28.93 -1.92 -5.76
C GLU A 61 29.65 -2.75 -6.84
N ASN A 62 30.91 -3.14 -6.60
CA ASN A 62 31.69 -3.94 -7.53
C ASN A 62 31.10 -5.35 -7.67
N GLN A 63 30.71 -5.96 -6.53
CA GLN A 63 30.04 -7.26 -6.54
C GLN A 63 28.73 -7.20 -7.32
N PHE A 64 27.88 -6.20 -7.04
CA PHE A 64 26.63 -6.01 -7.76
C PHE A 64 26.87 -5.88 -9.27
N LYS A 65 27.79 -4.99 -9.68
CA LYS A 65 28.10 -4.79 -11.09
C LYS A 65 28.51 -6.10 -11.78
N LYS A 66 29.40 -6.88 -11.14
CA LYS A 66 29.87 -8.16 -11.68
C LYS A 66 28.75 -9.19 -11.84
N ILE A 67 27.89 -9.33 -10.83
CA ILE A 67 26.75 -10.23 -10.89
C ILE A 67 25.76 -9.77 -11.98
N TRP A 68 25.44 -8.47 -12.00
CA TRP A 68 24.53 -7.88 -12.97
C TRP A 68 25.02 -8.04 -14.42
N GLU A 69 26.31 -7.86 -14.69
CA GLU A 69 26.90 -7.99 -16.04
C GLU A 69 26.77 -9.40 -16.62
N ILE A 70 26.74 -10.42 -15.74
CA ILE A 70 26.53 -11.83 -16.10
C ILE A 70 25.04 -12.12 -16.29
N TYR A 71 24.21 -11.77 -15.31
CA TYR A 71 22.79 -12.12 -15.29
C TYR A 71 21.96 -11.30 -16.28
N SER A 72 22.28 -10.03 -16.48
CA SER A 72 21.55 -9.15 -17.42
C SER A 72 21.64 -9.59 -18.89
N GLN A 73 22.52 -10.55 -19.24
CA GLN A 73 22.57 -11.16 -20.57
C GLN A 73 21.33 -11.99 -20.90
N TYR A 74 20.62 -12.46 -19.87
CA TYR A 74 19.39 -13.24 -19.99
C TYR A 74 18.13 -12.37 -20.06
N LEU A 75 18.28 -11.04 -19.98
CA LEU A 75 17.18 -10.08 -20.10
C LEU A 75 17.22 -9.38 -21.47
N PRO A 76 16.06 -9.14 -22.09
CA PRO A 76 15.93 -8.21 -23.22
C PRO A 76 16.45 -6.80 -22.89
N ALA A 77 16.97 -6.10 -23.89
CA ALA A 77 17.70 -4.85 -23.71
C ALA A 77 16.87 -3.74 -23.07
N GLU A 78 15.60 -3.66 -23.46
CA GLU A 78 14.60 -2.71 -22.99
C GLU A 78 14.24 -2.89 -21.50
N GLU A 79 14.48 -4.07 -20.93
CA GLU A 79 14.14 -4.41 -19.54
C GLU A 79 15.27 -4.06 -18.56
N LYS A 80 16.52 -4.09 -19.05
CA LYS A 80 17.73 -4.02 -18.22
C LYS A 80 17.75 -2.79 -17.33
N ILE A 81 17.39 -1.62 -17.86
CA ILE A 81 17.51 -0.35 -17.12
C ILE A 81 16.61 -0.34 -15.87
N SER A 82 15.34 -0.76 -16.03
CA SER A 82 14.37 -0.73 -14.92
C SER A 82 14.65 -1.83 -13.90
N ALA A 83 15.02 -3.02 -14.38
CA ALA A 83 15.44 -4.12 -13.53
C ALA A 83 16.70 -3.75 -12.73
N GLU A 84 17.74 -3.23 -13.38
CA GLU A 84 18.96 -2.79 -12.69
C GLU A 84 18.63 -1.78 -11.58
N ALA A 85 17.79 -0.79 -11.89
CA ALA A 85 17.37 0.22 -10.94
C ALA A 85 16.66 -0.39 -9.72
N ALA A 86 15.79 -1.38 -9.93
CA ALA A 86 15.13 -2.11 -8.84
C ALA A 86 16.13 -2.91 -8.00
N PHE A 87 17.02 -3.67 -8.62
CA PHE A 87 18.04 -4.43 -7.88
C PHE A 87 18.98 -3.51 -7.09
N ARG A 88 19.42 -2.39 -7.67
CA ARG A 88 20.24 -1.39 -6.96
C ARG A 88 19.50 -0.81 -5.76
N TYR A 89 18.20 -0.56 -5.88
CA TYR A 89 17.37 -0.11 -4.76
C TYR A 89 17.35 -1.13 -3.62
N HIS A 90 17.12 -2.42 -3.90
CA HIS A 90 17.05 -3.44 -2.84
C HIS A 90 18.41 -3.81 -2.27
N LEU A 91 19.40 -4.05 -3.14
CA LEU A 91 20.69 -4.62 -2.74
C LEU A 91 21.65 -3.55 -2.21
N LEU A 92 21.58 -2.33 -2.75
CA LEU A 92 22.51 -1.24 -2.44
C LEU A 92 21.83 -0.04 -1.77
N ASN A 93 20.50 -0.07 -1.56
CA ASN A 93 19.72 1.06 -1.04
C ASN A 93 19.86 2.34 -1.90
N ASP A 94 20.09 2.19 -3.21
CA ASP A 94 20.22 3.30 -4.15
C ASP A 94 18.85 3.84 -4.56
N LYS A 95 18.43 4.94 -3.94
CA LYS A 95 17.09 5.53 -4.16
C LYS A 95 17.01 6.48 -5.36
N ARG A 96 18.10 6.72 -6.10
CA ARG A 96 18.15 7.78 -7.12
C ARG A 96 17.10 7.57 -8.22
N ALA A 97 17.03 6.36 -8.78
CA ALA A 97 16.07 6.04 -9.82
C ALA A 97 14.62 6.12 -9.34
N LEU A 98 14.33 5.62 -8.13
CA LEU A 98 13.03 5.74 -7.49
C LEU A 98 12.63 7.22 -7.34
N LEU A 99 13.49 8.04 -6.76
CA LEU A 99 13.21 9.46 -6.55
C LEU A 99 12.99 10.21 -7.87
N ASN A 100 13.75 9.88 -8.92
CA ASN A 100 13.53 10.45 -10.25
C ASN A 100 12.16 10.05 -10.82
N ALA A 101 11.77 8.78 -10.70
CA ALA A 101 10.48 8.29 -11.16
C ALA A 101 9.31 8.95 -10.41
N LEU A 102 9.40 9.06 -9.08
CA LEU A 102 8.38 9.70 -8.24
C LEU A 102 8.26 11.20 -8.55
N ASN A 103 9.38 11.91 -8.68
CA ASN A 103 9.37 13.33 -9.07
C ASN A 103 8.75 13.50 -10.46
N SER A 104 9.07 12.62 -11.42
CA SER A 104 8.48 12.67 -12.76
C SER A 104 6.95 12.49 -12.71
N CYS A 105 6.45 11.51 -11.96
CA CYS A 105 5.01 11.31 -11.75
C CYS A 105 4.35 12.54 -11.13
N PHE A 106 4.97 13.09 -10.08
CA PHE A 106 4.44 14.24 -9.36
C PHE A 106 4.41 15.52 -10.21
N TYR A 107 5.52 15.89 -10.87
CA TYR A 107 5.63 17.12 -11.65
C TYR A 107 4.88 17.07 -12.98
N SER A 108 4.71 15.89 -13.58
CA SER A 108 3.85 15.71 -14.75
C SER A 108 2.35 15.63 -14.40
N SER A 109 2.03 15.59 -13.10
CA SER A 109 0.69 15.35 -12.58
C SER A 109 0.07 14.04 -13.10
N ARG A 110 0.90 13.01 -13.33
CA ARG A 110 0.50 11.65 -13.76
C ARG A 110 0.91 10.64 -12.72
N LEU A 111 -0.03 9.93 -12.10
CA LEU A 111 0.28 8.80 -11.20
C LEU A 111 0.39 7.51 -12.00
N TYR A 112 1.21 7.54 -13.04
CA TYR A 112 1.47 6.42 -13.91
C TYR A 112 2.96 6.36 -14.24
N PRO A 113 3.62 5.21 -14.04
CA PRO A 113 5.01 5.09 -14.41
C PRO A 113 5.14 5.13 -15.94
N GLN A 114 5.66 6.25 -16.46
CA GLN A 114 6.06 6.39 -17.86
C GLN A 114 7.27 5.49 -18.16
N LYS A 115 7.74 5.48 -19.41
CA LYS A 115 8.90 4.67 -19.85
C LYS A 115 10.11 4.71 -18.91
N ASN A 116 10.41 5.86 -18.31
CA ASN A 116 11.56 6.04 -17.41
C ASN A 116 11.24 5.76 -15.92
N GLY A 117 9.99 5.47 -15.60
CA GLY A 117 9.50 5.14 -14.26
C GLY A 117 9.40 3.64 -13.98
N GLY A 118 9.97 2.79 -14.83
CA GLY A 118 9.77 1.34 -14.80
C GLY A 118 10.09 0.67 -13.46
N ILE A 119 11.03 1.20 -12.69
CA ILE A 119 11.33 0.77 -11.31
C ILE A 119 10.07 0.70 -10.43
N LEU A 120 9.11 1.61 -10.61
CA LEU A 120 7.88 1.63 -9.82
C LEU A 120 7.01 0.38 -10.03
N TYR A 121 7.04 -0.24 -11.22
CA TYR A 121 6.32 -1.50 -11.44
C TYR A 121 6.98 -2.67 -10.70
N TYR A 122 8.31 -2.72 -10.65
CA TYR A 122 9.04 -3.75 -9.91
C TYR A 122 8.74 -3.64 -8.41
N LEU A 123 8.86 -2.44 -7.85
CA LEU A 123 8.56 -2.21 -6.43
C LEU A 123 7.07 -2.45 -6.11
N PHE A 124 6.17 -2.08 -7.02
CA PHE A 124 4.73 -2.37 -6.85
C PHE A 124 4.45 -3.87 -6.85
N ALA A 125 5.04 -4.63 -7.78
CA ALA A 125 4.87 -6.08 -7.83
C ALA A 125 5.35 -6.76 -6.54
N GLU A 126 6.43 -6.26 -5.95
CA GLU A 126 6.94 -6.77 -4.69
C GLU A 126 6.09 -6.37 -3.49
N GLU A 127 5.76 -5.08 -3.35
CA GLU A 127 5.11 -4.57 -2.14
C GLU A 127 3.59 -4.78 -2.10
N GLU A 128 2.92 -4.72 -3.26
CA GLU A 128 1.45 -4.73 -3.33
C GLU A 128 0.88 -6.04 -3.89
N ILE A 129 1.62 -6.75 -4.75
CA ILE A 129 1.21 -8.08 -5.25
C ILE A 129 1.82 -9.18 -4.38
N ALA A 130 3.13 -9.10 -4.10
CA ALA A 130 3.86 -10.00 -3.21
C ALA A 130 3.72 -11.50 -3.55
N ASP A 131 3.37 -11.84 -4.79
CA ASP A 131 3.21 -13.21 -5.26
C ASP A 131 4.32 -13.55 -6.27
N PRO A 132 5.29 -14.41 -5.89
CA PRO A 132 6.41 -14.80 -6.77
C PRO A 132 5.96 -15.63 -7.98
N THR A 133 4.73 -16.13 -8.00
CA THR A 133 4.18 -16.82 -9.18
C THR A 133 3.58 -15.84 -10.19
N ILE A 134 3.16 -14.65 -9.76
CA ILE A 134 2.56 -13.62 -10.61
C ILE A 134 3.59 -12.61 -11.08
N ALA A 135 4.54 -12.21 -10.22
CA ALA A 135 5.54 -11.19 -10.54
C ALA A 135 6.32 -11.45 -11.85
N PRO A 136 6.80 -12.68 -12.15
CA PRO A 136 7.45 -12.98 -13.43
C PRO A 136 6.53 -12.88 -14.66
N GLN A 137 5.22 -12.94 -14.46
CA GLN A 137 4.24 -12.86 -15.57
C GLN A 137 3.98 -11.39 -15.94
N ILE A 138 3.93 -10.50 -14.94
CA ILE A 138 3.64 -9.07 -15.13
C ILE A 138 4.90 -8.23 -15.35
N LEU A 139 6.09 -8.77 -15.03
CA LEU A 139 7.39 -8.14 -15.25
C LEU A 139 8.13 -8.77 -16.43
N PRO A 140 8.95 -8.00 -17.17
CA PRO A 140 8.97 -6.53 -17.15
C PRO A 140 7.59 -5.94 -17.49
N PRO A 141 7.36 -4.66 -17.21
CA PRO A 141 6.06 -4.05 -17.44
C PRO A 141 5.71 -3.81 -18.92
N GLY A 142 6.67 -3.97 -19.84
CA GLY A 142 6.52 -3.63 -21.26
C GLY A 142 6.49 -2.12 -21.53
N ASP A 143 6.35 -1.73 -22.80
CA ASP A 143 6.28 -0.32 -23.19
C ASP A 143 5.10 0.37 -22.51
N ASN A 144 5.42 1.44 -21.78
CA ASN A 144 4.46 2.20 -20.97
C ASN A 144 3.56 1.30 -20.11
N GLY A 145 4.02 0.16 -19.57
CA GLY A 145 3.22 -0.67 -18.67
C GLY A 145 2.12 -1.52 -19.31
N LEU A 146 2.03 -1.61 -20.64
CA LEU A 146 0.94 -2.33 -21.31
C LEU A 146 0.88 -3.82 -20.93
N LYS A 147 2.03 -4.53 -20.99
CA LYS A 147 2.09 -5.95 -20.60
C LYS A 147 1.64 -6.14 -19.15
N PHE A 148 2.07 -5.25 -18.25
CA PHE A 148 1.69 -5.28 -16.84
C PHE A 148 0.17 -5.21 -16.66
N MET A 149 -0.45 -4.22 -17.30
CA MET A 149 -1.89 -3.97 -17.21
C MET A 149 -2.72 -5.11 -17.83
N GLU A 150 -2.33 -5.55 -19.03
CA GLU A 150 -3.01 -6.65 -19.74
C GLU A 150 -2.94 -7.95 -18.95
N THR A 151 -1.77 -8.27 -18.39
CA THR A 151 -1.57 -9.51 -17.63
C THR A 151 -2.42 -9.52 -16.36
N LEU A 152 -2.45 -8.43 -15.59
CA LEU A 152 -3.31 -8.36 -14.40
C LEU A 152 -4.80 -8.40 -14.74
N ASN A 153 -5.19 -7.85 -15.88
CA ASN A 153 -6.57 -7.97 -16.36
C ASN A 153 -6.96 -9.43 -16.67
N LEU A 154 -6.03 -10.25 -17.17
CA LEU A 154 -6.25 -11.70 -17.33
C LEU A 154 -6.45 -12.42 -15.98
N PHE A 155 -5.91 -11.88 -14.88
CA PHE A 155 -6.18 -12.35 -13.51
C PHE A 155 -7.50 -11.84 -12.92
N GLY A 156 -8.35 -11.18 -13.73
CA GLY A 156 -9.68 -10.70 -13.33
C GLY A 156 -9.69 -9.32 -12.68
N GLU A 157 -8.57 -8.61 -12.69
CA GLU A 157 -8.48 -7.26 -12.14
C GLU A 157 -8.85 -6.19 -13.17
N SER A 158 -9.88 -5.39 -12.90
CA SER A 158 -10.25 -4.31 -13.81
C SER A 158 -9.12 -3.28 -13.95
N GLU A 159 -8.93 -2.73 -15.15
CA GLU A 159 -7.92 -1.70 -15.43
C GLU A 159 -7.99 -0.53 -14.43
N ALA A 160 -9.20 -0.06 -14.13
CA ALA A 160 -9.42 1.02 -13.17
C ALA A 160 -8.95 0.66 -11.76
N LYS A 161 -9.13 -0.59 -11.32
CA LYS A 161 -8.64 -1.05 -10.02
C LYS A 161 -7.11 -1.09 -9.99
N ILE A 162 -6.47 -1.65 -11.02
CA ILE A 162 -5.00 -1.72 -11.12
C ILE A 162 -4.38 -0.31 -11.11
N ARG A 163 -4.90 0.61 -11.95
CA ARG A 163 -4.42 2.01 -11.97
C ARG A 163 -4.58 2.69 -10.63
N THR A 164 -5.69 2.44 -9.94
CA THR A 164 -5.93 3.01 -8.61
C THR A 164 -4.94 2.46 -7.59
N MET A 165 -4.64 1.17 -7.62
CA MET A 165 -3.62 0.57 -6.75
C MET A 165 -2.24 1.16 -7.01
N ILE A 166 -1.83 1.27 -8.28
CA ILE A 166 -0.56 1.91 -8.66
C ILE A 166 -0.53 3.37 -8.18
N ALA A 167 -1.61 4.13 -8.38
CA ALA A 167 -1.68 5.51 -7.95
C ALA A 167 -1.55 5.65 -6.43
N VAL A 168 -2.24 4.81 -5.67
CA VAL A 168 -2.12 4.76 -4.20
C VAL A 168 -0.69 4.44 -3.78
N PHE A 169 -0.06 3.43 -4.40
CA PHE A 169 1.33 3.07 -4.15
C PHE A 169 2.28 4.24 -4.42
N ILE A 170 2.17 4.89 -5.58
CA ILE A 170 3.01 6.04 -5.95
C ILE A 170 2.80 7.20 -4.96
N LEU A 171 1.56 7.50 -4.58
CA LEU A 171 1.25 8.56 -3.61
C LEU A 171 1.87 8.24 -2.23
N LYS A 172 1.75 7.00 -1.77
CA LYS A 172 2.39 6.53 -0.54
C LYS A 172 3.91 6.72 -0.61
N LYS A 173 4.56 6.31 -1.71
CA LYS A 173 6.00 6.50 -1.92
C LYS A 173 6.41 7.97 -2.00
N ILE A 174 5.60 8.83 -2.61
CA ILE A 174 5.80 10.29 -2.65
C ILE A 174 5.81 10.88 -1.24
N VAL A 175 4.87 10.44 -0.38
CA VAL A 175 4.79 10.86 1.03
C VAL A 175 5.98 10.35 1.82
N GLU A 176 6.26 9.05 1.77
CA GLU A 176 7.38 8.39 2.48
C GLU A 176 8.73 9.03 2.15
N ASN A 177 8.93 9.44 0.90
CA ASN A 177 10.15 10.11 0.43
C ASN A 177 10.11 11.64 0.54
N LYS A 178 9.09 12.21 1.21
CA LYS A 178 8.97 13.65 1.52
C LYS A 178 9.05 14.55 0.28
N ILE A 179 8.49 14.11 -0.84
CA ILE A 179 8.49 14.85 -2.11
C ILE A 179 7.45 15.98 -2.07
N LEU A 180 6.36 15.82 -1.31
CA LEU A 180 5.30 16.81 -1.15
C LEU A 180 5.75 18.04 -0.34
N ARG A 181 6.06 19.14 -1.03
CA ARG A 181 6.49 20.42 -0.41
C ARG A 181 5.42 21.51 -0.34
N GLN A 182 4.18 21.22 -0.75
CA GLN A 182 3.13 22.24 -0.82
C GLN A 182 2.65 22.74 0.55
N THR A 183 2.25 24.01 0.58
CA THR A 183 1.52 24.65 1.69
C THR A 183 0.12 24.07 1.82
N SER A 184 -0.37 23.96 3.06
CA SER A 184 -1.70 23.42 3.32
C SER A 184 -2.81 24.36 2.80
N ASN A 185 -3.84 23.77 2.20
CA ASN A 185 -5.11 24.37 1.85
C ASN A 185 -6.02 24.48 3.08
N THR A 186 -6.99 25.41 2.99
CA THR A 186 -8.05 25.60 3.98
C THR A 186 -9.38 25.03 3.48
N LEU A 187 -10.29 24.78 4.42
CA LEU A 187 -11.67 24.40 4.13
C LEU A 187 -12.60 25.63 4.23
N PRO A 188 -13.68 25.73 3.44
CA PRO A 188 -14.08 24.78 2.40
C PRO A 188 -13.12 24.79 1.21
N LEU A 189 -12.88 23.62 0.64
CA LEU A 189 -12.01 23.41 -0.51
C LEU A 189 -12.86 23.07 -1.73
N MET A 190 -12.55 23.68 -2.87
CA MET A 190 -13.22 23.37 -4.14
C MET A 190 -12.18 23.05 -5.21
N PHE A 191 -12.36 21.93 -5.89
CA PHE A 191 -11.72 21.62 -7.15
C PHE A 191 -12.70 21.90 -8.27
N THR A 192 -12.24 22.56 -9.32
CA THR A 192 -13.03 22.78 -10.53
C THR A 192 -12.18 22.42 -11.73
N LEU A 193 -12.66 21.45 -12.50
CA LEU A 193 -12.04 21.04 -13.74
C LEU A 193 -12.59 21.88 -14.90
N THR A 194 -11.75 22.77 -15.42
CA THR A 194 -12.03 23.53 -16.65
C THR A 194 -11.71 22.75 -17.92
N ARG A 195 -11.07 21.58 -17.78
CA ARG A 195 -10.78 20.62 -18.84
C ARG A 195 -10.84 19.19 -18.29
N ARG A 196 -10.96 18.21 -19.18
CA ARG A 196 -10.82 16.80 -18.82
C ARG A 196 -9.43 16.50 -18.25
N LEU A 197 -9.39 15.61 -17.26
CA LEU A 197 -8.18 14.96 -16.81
C LEU A 197 -7.82 13.89 -17.83
N LYS A 198 -6.61 13.94 -18.36
CA LYS A 198 -6.06 12.87 -19.21
C LYS A 198 -5.85 11.59 -18.39
N GLU A 199 -5.47 10.50 -19.05
CA GLU A 199 -5.17 9.20 -18.41
C GLU A 199 -4.25 9.34 -17.19
N SER A 200 -4.69 8.78 -16.05
CA SER A 200 -3.93 8.78 -14.80
C SER A 200 -3.50 10.18 -14.30
N GLU A 201 -4.15 11.25 -14.78
CA GLU A 201 -3.92 12.58 -14.23
C GLU A 201 -4.45 12.65 -12.81
N PHE A 202 -3.83 13.52 -12.02
CA PHE A 202 -4.36 13.85 -10.71
C PHE A 202 -4.30 15.34 -10.42
N MET A 203 -5.22 15.75 -9.56
CA MET A 203 -5.14 16.98 -8.80
C MET A 203 -5.16 16.61 -7.32
N PHE A 204 -4.54 17.43 -6.49
CA PHE A 204 -4.54 17.17 -5.07
C PHE A 204 -4.59 18.46 -4.25
N ALA A 205 -4.98 18.29 -2.99
CA ALA A 205 -4.89 19.30 -1.97
C ALA A 205 -4.37 18.68 -0.68
N LYS A 206 -3.72 19.51 0.12
CA LYS A 206 -3.19 19.12 1.43
C LYS A 206 -3.94 19.90 2.50
N ILE A 207 -4.64 19.23 3.40
CA ILE A 207 -5.52 19.88 4.37
C ILE A 207 -5.01 19.55 5.78
N GLN A 208 -4.93 20.55 6.66
CA GLN A 208 -4.71 20.29 8.08
C GLN A 208 -6.03 19.92 8.75
N THR A 209 -6.05 18.79 9.45
CA THR A 209 -7.25 18.19 10.02
C THR A 209 -7.21 18.16 11.54
N SER A 210 -8.37 18.30 12.17
CA SER A 210 -8.56 18.21 13.62
C SER A 210 -9.73 17.26 13.92
N PRO A 211 -9.72 16.54 15.06
CA PRO A 211 -10.67 15.45 15.34
C PRO A 211 -12.10 15.91 15.65
N GLU A 212 -12.36 17.21 15.63
CA GLU A 212 -13.61 17.84 16.06
C GLU A 212 -14.71 17.86 14.98
N TYR A 213 -14.42 17.39 13.76
CA TYR A 213 -15.38 17.37 12.64
C TYR A 213 -15.20 16.13 11.76
N PHE A 214 -16.15 15.87 10.89
CA PHE A 214 -16.02 14.98 9.73
C PHE A 214 -15.71 15.82 8.49
N LEU A 215 -14.85 15.30 7.61
CA LEU A 215 -14.69 15.90 6.30
C LEU A 215 -15.73 15.29 5.36
N LYS A 216 -16.63 16.14 4.87
CA LYS A 216 -17.63 15.78 3.88
C LYS A 216 -17.20 16.28 2.52
N GLY A 217 -17.41 15.45 1.49
CA GLY A 217 -17.09 15.74 0.10
C GLY A 217 -18.27 15.45 -0.82
N GLU A 218 -18.50 16.32 -1.78
CA GLU A 218 -19.47 16.10 -2.86
C GLU A 218 -18.82 16.35 -4.20
N LEU A 219 -19.06 15.44 -5.15
CA LEU A 219 -18.61 15.57 -6.53
C LEU A 219 -19.84 15.69 -7.42
N LYS A 220 -19.79 16.64 -8.35
CA LYS A 220 -20.83 16.88 -9.37
C LYS A 220 -20.18 16.95 -10.75
N GLY A 221 -20.93 16.59 -11.79
CA GLY A 221 -20.47 16.52 -13.18
C GLY A 221 -20.16 15.09 -13.60
N ASP A 222 -19.27 14.93 -14.59
CA ASP A 222 -18.84 13.61 -15.05
C ASP A 222 -17.83 13.00 -14.08
N THR A 223 -18.29 12.09 -13.24
CA THR A 223 -17.46 11.40 -12.24
C THR A 223 -17.07 9.98 -12.67
N LYS A 224 -17.36 9.60 -13.92
CA LYS A 224 -17.07 8.26 -14.42
C LYS A 224 -15.55 8.01 -14.37
N ASN A 225 -15.15 6.90 -13.75
CA ASN A 225 -13.75 6.52 -13.53
C ASN A 225 -12.90 7.53 -12.74
N ILE A 226 -13.51 8.56 -12.15
CA ILE A 226 -12.83 9.46 -11.24
C ILE A 226 -12.83 8.81 -9.86
N LYS A 227 -11.63 8.70 -9.28
CA LYS A 227 -11.42 8.23 -7.92
C LYS A 227 -11.06 9.41 -7.03
N VAL A 228 -11.52 9.34 -5.79
CA VAL A 228 -11.02 10.19 -4.72
C VAL A 228 -10.19 9.32 -3.80
N ILE A 229 -8.88 9.60 -3.78
CA ILE A 229 -7.89 8.92 -2.95
C ILE A 229 -7.53 9.86 -1.80
N SER A 230 -7.62 9.36 -0.58
CA SER A 230 -7.45 10.12 0.66
C SER A 230 -6.39 9.46 1.52
N LEU A 231 -5.29 10.15 1.82
CA LEU A 231 -4.22 9.68 2.70
C LEU A 231 -4.19 10.54 3.96
N PHE A 232 -4.54 9.96 5.11
CA PHE A 232 -4.30 10.61 6.40
C PHE A 232 -2.87 10.37 6.83
N LEU A 233 -2.20 11.47 7.16
CA LEU A 233 -0.83 11.50 7.62
C LEU A 233 -0.78 11.93 9.08
N ASP A 234 0.06 11.26 9.85
CA ASP A 234 0.38 11.66 11.21
C ASP A 234 1.13 13.02 11.24
N ARG A 235 1.45 13.51 12.44
CA ARG A 235 2.22 14.75 12.60
C ARG A 235 3.66 14.66 12.09
N SER A 236 4.19 13.45 11.93
CA SER A 236 5.52 13.17 11.38
C SER A 236 5.52 13.06 9.85
N GLY A 237 4.34 13.06 9.23
CA GLY A 237 4.14 12.93 7.80
C GLY A 237 4.10 11.49 7.29
N ASN A 238 3.91 10.50 8.16
CA ASN A 238 3.75 9.09 7.77
C ASN A 238 2.28 8.79 7.44
N VAL A 239 2.03 7.91 6.48
CA VAL A 239 0.67 7.49 6.12
C VAL A 239 0.09 6.58 7.22
N GLU A 240 -0.99 7.02 7.88
CA GLU A 240 -1.71 6.23 8.88
C GLU A 240 -2.88 5.46 8.25
N LYS A 241 -3.61 6.11 7.32
CA LYS A 241 -4.82 5.53 6.71
C LYS A 241 -4.96 5.97 5.27
N ILE A 242 -5.51 5.07 4.47
CA ILE A 242 -5.82 5.31 3.06
C ILE A 242 -7.29 4.99 2.84
N GLY A 243 -8.01 5.91 2.19
CA GLY A 243 -9.35 5.70 1.69
C GLY A 243 -9.36 5.86 0.18
N VAL A 244 -10.10 4.99 -0.49
CA VAL A 244 -10.33 5.07 -1.94
C VAL A 244 -11.83 5.03 -2.14
N SER A 245 -12.34 5.97 -2.94
CA SER A 245 -13.76 6.09 -3.22
C SER A 245 -14.01 6.40 -4.68
N ASP A 246 -15.15 5.94 -5.18
CA ASP A 246 -15.65 6.34 -6.49
C ASP A 246 -16.24 7.74 -6.39
N GLY A 247 -15.91 8.62 -7.34
CA GLY A 247 -16.45 9.96 -7.37
C GLY A 247 -17.98 10.02 -7.55
N SER A 248 -18.59 8.94 -8.05
CA SER A 248 -20.05 8.80 -8.14
C SER A 248 -20.73 8.58 -6.79
N ASN A 249 -19.98 8.14 -5.77
CA ASN A 249 -20.54 7.75 -4.48
C ASN A 249 -20.56 8.98 -3.55
N SER A 250 -21.57 9.83 -3.73
CA SER A 250 -21.74 11.06 -2.94
C SER A 250 -22.87 10.91 -1.91
N PRO A 251 -22.75 11.45 -0.69
CA PRO A 251 -21.59 12.19 -0.16
C PRO A 251 -20.43 11.28 0.28
N LEU A 252 -19.21 11.77 0.10
CA LEU A 252 -17.98 11.16 0.62
C LEU A 252 -17.79 11.61 2.07
N LEU A 253 -17.60 10.67 2.98
CA LEU A 253 -17.39 10.95 4.39
C LEU A 253 -16.07 10.37 4.88
N MET A 254 -15.27 11.21 5.51
CA MET A 254 -13.96 10.86 6.02
C MET A 254 -13.88 11.30 7.48
N PRO A 255 -13.67 10.38 8.44
CA PRO A 255 -13.47 10.76 9.83
C PRO A 255 -12.18 11.56 9.93
N SER A 256 -12.26 12.78 10.46
CA SER A 256 -11.09 13.63 10.62
C SER A 256 -10.26 13.14 11.80
N GLN A 257 -8.94 13.21 11.67
CA GLN A 257 -7.99 12.94 12.75
C GLN A 257 -7.02 14.11 12.85
N ASN A 258 -6.30 14.20 13.97
CA ASN A 258 -5.31 15.26 14.14
C ASN A 258 -4.10 14.95 13.24
N GLY A 259 -3.84 15.78 12.23
CA GLY A 259 -2.77 15.53 11.28
C GLY A 259 -2.99 16.24 9.96
N THR A 260 -2.52 15.62 8.89
CA THR A 260 -2.68 16.14 7.52
C THR A 260 -3.47 15.14 6.68
N LEU A 261 -4.49 15.61 5.98
CA LEU A 261 -5.14 14.85 4.92
C LEU A 261 -4.60 15.29 3.56
N LEU A 262 -4.04 14.35 2.81
CA LEU A 262 -3.81 14.50 1.38
C LEU A 262 -5.03 13.95 0.65
N LEU A 263 -5.68 14.82 -0.13
CA LEU A 263 -6.88 14.49 -0.89
C LEU A 263 -6.55 14.61 -2.37
N VAL A 264 -6.80 13.55 -3.12
CA VAL A 264 -6.41 13.42 -4.52
C VAL A 264 -7.61 13.05 -5.37
N ILE A 265 -7.89 13.84 -6.41
CA ILE A 265 -8.83 13.51 -7.48
C ILE A 265 -8.02 12.92 -8.62
N PHE A 266 -8.34 11.68 -8.99
CA PHE A 266 -7.53 10.88 -9.91
C PHE A 266 -8.39 10.29 -11.02
N ASN A 267 -7.94 10.42 -12.27
CA ASN A 267 -8.56 9.71 -13.40
C ASN A 267 -7.98 8.29 -13.51
N ALA A 268 -8.75 7.29 -13.08
CA ALA A 268 -8.34 5.89 -13.12
C ALA A 268 -8.60 5.19 -14.47
N SER A 269 -8.87 5.92 -15.55
CA SER A 269 -9.08 5.35 -16.89
C SER A 269 -7.94 5.63 -17.86
N SER A 270 -7.91 4.90 -18.96
CA SER A 270 -7.08 5.12 -20.15
C SER A 270 -7.59 6.26 -21.05
N GLU A 271 -8.77 6.81 -20.76
CA GLU A 271 -9.39 7.89 -21.53
C GLU A 271 -9.35 9.21 -20.77
N GLU A 272 -9.62 10.33 -21.44
CA GLU A 272 -9.83 11.60 -20.76
C GLU A 272 -11.23 11.67 -20.11
N GLN A 273 -11.30 12.05 -18.83
CA GLN A 273 -12.55 12.05 -18.04
C GLN A 273 -12.67 13.32 -17.19
N GLY A 274 -13.83 13.54 -16.55
CA GLY A 274 -13.98 14.62 -15.56
C GLY A 274 -14.33 15.98 -16.15
N GLU A 275 -14.95 16.03 -17.33
CA GLU A 275 -15.38 17.31 -17.90
C GLU A 275 -16.42 18.00 -17.00
N LEU A 276 -16.22 19.30 -16.74
CA LEU A 276 -17.08 20.09 -15.86
C LEU A 276 -17.23 19.51 -14.45
N LEU A 277 -16.30 18.65 -14.02
CA LEU A 277 -16.33 18.12 -12.67
C LEU A 277 -16.00 19.21 -11.66
N SER A 278 -16.84 19.31 -10.64
CA SER A 278 -16.59 20.10 -9.44
C SER A 278 -16.60 19.20 -8.23
N ALA A 279 -15.61 19.32 -7.37
CA ALA A 279 -15.56 18.61 -6.09
C ALA A 279 -15.44 19.62 -4.96
N THR A 280 -16.35 19.57 -4.00
CA THR A 280 -16.37 20.47 -2.86
C THR A 280 -16.20 19.67 -1.58
N PHE A 281 -15.31 20.12 -0.69
CA PHE A 281 -15.03 19.48 0.59
C PHE A 281 -15.14 20.50 1.73
N TRP A 282 -15.79 20.12 2.83
CA TRP A 282 -16.03 21.01 3.97
C TRP A 282 -16.10 20.25 5.29
N LYS A 283 -16.05 21.02 6.39
CA LYS A 283 -16.20 20.50 7.75
C LYS A 283 -17.68 20.28 8.05
N ASP A 284 -18.03 19.08 8.47
CA ASP A 284 -19.34 18.75 9.02
C ASP A 284 -19.17 18.35 10.49
N PHE A 285 -19.79 19.08 11.40
CA PHE A 285 -19.65 18.83 12.85
C PHE A 285 -20.70 17.84 13.35
N ASN A 286 -21.67 17.48 12.53
CA ASN A 286 -22.66 16.49 12.89
C ASN A 286 -22.12 15.08 12.57
N PRO A 287 -22.20 14.11 13.50
CA PRO A 287 -21.85 12.74 13.19
C PRO A 287 -22.81 12.20 12.12
N PRO A 288 -22.31 11.51 11.08
CA PRO A 288 -23.16 11.09 9.97
C PRO A 288 -24.03 9.87 10.29
N VAL A 289 -23.74 9.20 11.41
CA VAL A 289 -24.55 8.14 11.98
C VAL A 289 -24.66 8.38 13.48
N SER A 290 -25.88 8.30 14.01
CA SER A 290 -26.13 8.16 15.44
C SER A 290 -26.91 6.87 15.70
N VAL A 291 -26.63 6.24 16.83
CA VAL A 291 -27.38 5.05 17.28
C VAL A 291 -28.59 5.55 18.05
N VAL A 292 -29.78 5.23 17.57
CA VAL A 292 -31.05 5.61 18.19
C VAL A 292 -31.39 4.63 19.32
N SER A 293 -31.28 3.33 19.04
CA SER A 293 -31.46 2.27 20.02
C SER A 293 -30.63 1.04 19.67
N ALA A 294 -30.27 0.25 20.68
CA ALA A 294 -29.63 -1.04 20.50
C ALA A 294 -30.20 -2.00 21.54
N LYS A 295 -30.73 -3.14 21.10
CA LYS A 295 -31.33 -4.14 21.97
C LYS A 295 -30.94 -5.55 21.53
N ILE A 296 -30.79 -6.43 22.51
CA ILE A 296 -30.59 -7.86 22.26
C ILE A 296 -31.93 -8.56 22.37
N GLU A 297 -32.32 -9.24 21.30
CA GLU A 297 -33.53 -10.07 21.25
C GLU A 297 -33.10 -11.48 20.82
N ASP A 298 -33.26 -12.45 21.72
CA ASP A 298 -32.78 -13.83 21.57
C ASP A 298 -31.26 -13.90 21.30
N ASN A 299 -30.89 -14.11 20.02
CA ASN A 299 -29.51 -14.20 19.51
C ASN A 299 -29.21 -13.13 18.45
N PHE A 300 -30.02 -12.07 18.40
CA PHE A 300 -29.83 -10.96 17.49
C PHE A 300 -29.62 -9.65 18.25
N LEU A 301 -28.64 -8.89 17.81
CA LEU A 301 -28.49 -7.49 18.16
C LEU A 301 -29.27 -6.66 17.13
N LYS A 302 -30.43 -6.14 17.53
CA LYS A 302 -31.18 -5.17 16.74
C LYS A 302 -30.68 -3.77 17.07
N ILE A 303 -30.29 -3.03 16.04
CA ILE A 303 -29.82 -1.65 16.17
C ILE A 303 -30.66 -0.76 15.26
N SER A 304 -31.23 0.29 15.84
CA SER A 304 -31.77 1.41 15.07
C SER A 304 -30.73 2.51 14.99
N VAL A 305 -30.46 2.98 13.77
CA VAL A 305 -29.53 4.09 13.53
C VAL A 305 -30.21 5.16 12.69
N GLU A 306 -29.83 6.42 12.93
CA GLU A 306 -30.17 7.56 12.08
C GLU A 306 -28.99 7.88 11.18
N GLU A 307 -29.21 7.93 9.87
CA GLU A 307 -28.18 8.13 8.85
C GLU A 307 -28.38 9.45 8.10
N SER A 308 -27.33 10.28 8.03
CA SER A 308 -27.35 11.53 7.25
C SER A 308 -26.75 11.41 5.84
N GLY A 309 -26.30 10.20 5.45
CA GLY A 309 -25.82 9.83 4.11
C GLY A 309 -24.36 9.40 4.07
N GLY A 310 -23.87 8.94 2.91
CA GLY A 310 -22.44 8.63 2.70
C GLY A 310 -21.91 7.38 3.39
N ILE A 311 -22.81 6.50 3.83
CA ILE A 311 -22.49 5.25 4.54
C ILE A 311 -22.57 4.08 3.57
N LEU A 312 -21.55 3.22 3.60
CA LEU A 312 -21.51 1.98 2.83
C LEU A 312 -22.22 0.85 3.58
N GLY A 313 -22.04 0.79 4.90
CA GLY A 313 -22.67 -0.22 5.74
C GLY A 313 -21.94 -0.41 7.07
N TYR A 314 -22.20 -1.56 7.69
CA TYR A 314 -21.97 -1.78 9.11
C TYR A 314 -21.43 -3.17 9.41
N LYS A 315 -20.67 -3.27 10.50
CA LYS A 315 -20.36 -4.51 11.22
C LYS A 315 -20.42 -4.27 12.72
N ILE A 316 -20.73 -5.31 13.48
CA ILE A 316 -20.53 -5.30 14.94
C ILE A 316 -19.09 -5.67 15.24
N GLU A 317 -18.50 -5.10 16.28
CA GLU A 317 -17.24 -5.54 16.87
C GLU A 317 -17.44 -5.68 18.39
N SER A 318 -16.87 -6.72 19.00
CA SER A 318 -16.89 -6.92 20.46
C SER A 318 -15.58 -6.50 21.12
N SER A 319 -15.62 -6.02 22.36
CA SER A 319 -14.43 -5.60 23.12
C SER A 319 -13.49 -6.72 23.59
N LYS A 320 -13.88 -8.00 23.52
CA LYS A 320 -13.03 -9.12 23.98
C LYS A 320 -12.03 -9.53 22.89
N GLU A 321 -10.81 -9.02 22.96
CA GLU A 321 -9.65 -9.39 22.13
C GLU A 321 -9.03 -10.77 22.46
N LYS A 322 -9.61 -11.55 23.39
CA LYS A 322 -9.03 -12.82 23.87
C LYS A 322 -10.00 -13.98 23.67
N ASP A 323 -10.07 -14.47 22.43
CA ASP A 323 -10.14 -15.88 22.04
C ASP A 323 -10.40 -15.97 20.52
N VAL A 324 -9.32 -16.15 19.78
CA VAL A 324 -9.18 -15.98 18.32
C VAL A 324 -9.86 -17.10 17.51
N LYS A 325 -10.95 -17.72 17.99
CA LYS A 325 -11.70 -18.75 17.21
C LYS A 325 -13.23 -18.73 17.33
N THR A 326 -13.84 -17.87 18.14
CA THR A 326 -15.30 -17.89 18.41
C THR A 326 -15.99 -16.56 18.14
N ALA A 327 -15.43 -15.76 17.25
CA ALA A 327 -16.13 -14.61 16.73
C ALA A 327 -16.07 -14.67 15.21
N GLU A 328 -16.97 -15.47 14.61
CA GLU A 328 -17.50 -15.14 13.29
C GLU A 328 -18.29 -13.82 13.46
N ILE A 329 -17.53 -12.72 13.54
CA ILE A 329 -18.00 -11.39 13.86
C ILE A 329 -18.90 -10.93 12.70
N SER A 330 -20.21 -11.03 12.89
CA SER A 330 -21.34 -10.51 12.10
C SER A 330 -21.05 -10.17 10.62
N SER A 331 -21.81 -10.79 9.70
CA SER A 331 -21.79 -10.44 8.27
C SER A 331 -21.91 -8.93 8.05
N PHE A 332 -21.15 -8.40 7.09
CA PHE A 332 -21.28 -7.01 6.67
C PHE A 332 -22.71 -6.73 6.19
N ILE A 333 -23.36 -5.71 6.76
CA ILE A 333 -24.70 -5.29 6.35
C ILE A 333 -24.59 -3.97 5.61
N LYS A 334 -25.10 -3.91 4.38
CA LYS A 334 -25.13 -2.67 3.59
C LYS A 334 -26.09 -1.66 4.23
N SER A 335 -25.74 -0.37 4.12
CA SER A 335 -26.64 0.71 4.52
C SER A 335 -27.89 0.73 3.62
N ASN A 336 -29.04 1.03 4.22
CA ASN A 336 -30.33 1.26 3.57
C ASN A 336 -30.51 2.73 3.14
N GLY A 337 -29.54 3.61 3.41
CA GLY A 337 -29.54 5.01 3.01
C GLY A 337 -30.03 5.96 4.11
N ILE A 338 -30.29 7.21 3.72
CA ILE A 338 -30.62 8.32 4.63
C ILE A 338 -31.92 8.04 5.41
N GLY A 339 -31.92 8.34 6.70
CA GLY A 339 -33.05 8.23 7.61
C GLY A 339 -32.84 7.21 8.73
N THR A 340 -33.91 6.89 9.45
CA THR A 340 -33.89 5.91 10.53
C THR A 340 -34.06 4.50 9.99
N ASN A 341 -33.07 3.64 10.22
CA ASN A 341 -33.07 2.25 9.73
C ASN A 341 -32.81 1.26 10.85
N ASP A 342 -33.46 0.11 10.76
CA ASP A 342 -33.24 -1.04 11.64
C ASP A 342 -32.30 -2.06 10.97
N TYR A 343 -31.29 -2.49 11.71
CA TYR A 343 -30.33 -3.52 11.30
C TYR A 343 -30.30 -4.66 12.31
N PHE A 344 -30.16 -5.89 11.83
CA PHE A 344 -30.15 -7.09 12.65
C PHE A 344 -28.85 -7.85 12.46
N PHE A 345 -28.09 -8.02 13.54
CA PHE A 345 -26.82 -8.74 13.51
C PHE A 345 -26.94 -9.99 14.37
N SER A 346 -26.57 -11.14 13.82
CA SER A 346 -26.45 -12.37 14.60
C SER A 346 -25.32 -12.23 15.62
N ILE A 347 -25.58 -12.59 16.87
CA ILE A 347 -24.58 -12.63 17.95
C ILE A 347 -24.60 -14.03 18.59
N GLU A 348 -23.42 -14.56 18.92
CA GLU A 348 -23.32 -15.86 19.61
C GLU A 348 -23.42 -15.65 21.13
N ASN A 349 -24.28 -16.45 21.79
CA ASN A 349 -24.49 -16.53 23.24
C ASN A 349 -24.77 -15.18 23.94
N SER A 350 -26.04 -14.75 23.91
CA SER A 350 -26.55 -13.61 24.68
C SER A 350 -26.57 -13.81 26.20
N GLU A 351 -26.42 -15.05 26.69
CA GLU A 351 -26.63 -15.41 28.10
C GLU A 351 -25.51 -14.96 29.07
N ASN A 352 -24.39 -14.38 28.60
CA ASN A 352 -23.26 -14.05 29.49
C ASN A 352 -22.49 -12.76 29.16
N SER A 353 -23.10 -11.81 28.45
CA SER A 353 -22.34 -10.70 27.89
C SER A 353 -22.43 -9.40 28.70
N GLU A 354 -21.48 -9.22 29.64
CA GLU A 354 -20.85 -7.91 29.89
C GLU A 354 -20.03 -7.44 28.65
N ASN A 355 -20.47 -7.77 27.44
CA ASN A 355 -19.73 -7.46 26.23
C ASN A 355 -20.08 -6.04 25.80
N ASN A 356 -19.09 -5.15 25.81
CA ASN A 356 -19.22 -3.86 25.16
C ASN A 356 -19.15 -4.09 23.65
N PHE A 357 -20.28 -3.89 22.97
CA PHE A 357 -20.36 -3.93 21.51
C PHE A 357 -20.09 -2.54 20.93
N PHE A 358 -19.46 -2.53 19.76
CA PHE A 358 -19.27 -1.34 18.94
C PHE A 358 -19.90 -1.57 17.57
N LEU A 359 -20.54 -0.55 17.04
CA LEU A 359 -20.93 -0.50 15.64
C LEU A 359 -19.78 0.11 14.85
N LYS A 360 -19.13 -0.71 14.02
CA LYS A 360 -18.17 -0.22 13.03
C LYS A 360 -18.91 0.22 11.78
N VAL A 361 -18.82 1.50 11.49
CA VAL A 361 -19.45 2.17 10.35
C VAL A 361 -18.41 2.30 9.25
N TYR A 362 -18.72 1.80 8.05
CA TYR A 362 -17.92 1.94 6.85
C TYR A 362 -18.52 3.03 5.96
N THR A 363 -17.72 3.99 5.51
CA THR A 363 -18.18 5.12 4.68
C THR A 363 -17.91 4.86 3.20
N LEU A 364 -18.68 5.52 2.32
CA LEU A 364 -18.41 5.53 0.89
C LEU A 364 -17.07 6.21 0.55
N GLY A 365 -16.51 7.00 1.48
CA GLY A 365 -15.18 7.58 1.38
C GLY A 365 -14.02 6.59 1.58
N GLY A 366 -14.30 5.31 1.82
CA GLY A 366 -13.29 4.28 2.01
C GLY A 366 -12.70 4.23 3.43
N PHE A 367 -13.38 4.81 4.42
CA PHE A 367 -12.94 4.81 5.81
C PHE A 367 -13.91 4.05 6.71
N ALA A 368 -13.44 3.74 7.93
CA ALA A 368 -14.31 3.21 8.97
C ALA A 368 -14.07 3.92 10.31
N TYR A 369 -15.12 4.03 11.12
CA TYR A 369 -15.07 4.52 12.50
C TYR A 369 -15.99 3.68 13.39
N LYS A 370 -15.76 3.73 14.71
CA LYS A 370 -16.53 2.95 15.69
C LYS A 370 -17.46 3.85 16.49
N LEU A 371 -18.68 3.38 16.71
CA LEU A 371 -19.66 3.98 17.61
C LEU A 371 -19.91 3.02 18.78
N PRO A 372 -19.90 3.49 20.04
CA PRO A 372 -20.30 2.66 21.17
C PRO A 372 -21.79 2.31 21.07
N LEU A 373 -22.13 1.08 21.44
CA LEU A 373 -23.52 0.66 21.57
C LEU A 373 -23.91 0.59 23.04
N TYR A 374 -24.92 1.37 23.40
CA TYR A 374 -25.53 1.33 24.73
C TYR A 374 -26.79 0.48 24.65
N LEU A 375 -26.71 -0.73 25.19
CA LEU A 375 -27.82 -1.67 25.17
C LEU A 375 -28.93 -1.19 26.10
N GLU A 376 -30.13 -1.10 25.56
CA GLU A 376 -31.35 -0.96 26.36
C GLU A 376 -31.52 -2.21 27.22
N LYS A 377 -31.86 -2.01 28.50
CA LYS A 377 -32.08 -3.09 29.46
C LYS A 377 -33.48 -3.66 29.40
#